data_AF-A0A377D2X3-F1
#
_entry.id   AF-A0A377D2X3-F1
#
_cell.length_a   1.000
_cell.length_b   1.000
_cell.length_c   1.000
_cell.angle_alpha   90.00
_cell.angle_beta   90.00
_cell.angle_gamma   90.00
#
_symmetry.space_group_name_H-M   'P 1'
#
loop_
_entity.id
_entity.type
_entity.pdbx_description
1 polymer ?
#
loop_
_entity_poly.entity_id
_entity_poly.type
_entity_poly.pdbx_seq_one_letter_code
_entity_poly.pdbx_strand_id
1 'polypeptide(L)'
;MSHYHEQFLKQNPLAVLGVLRDLHKAAIPLRISWNSGQLISKILAITPDKLVLDFGSQAEDNNAVLKAQHITITAETQGAKVEFTVEQLQLSEYLQLPAFITVPPPTLWFVQRRRYFRISAPLHPPYFCQTKLADNSTLRFRLYDLSLGGMGALLETAKPAGLHEGMRFAQIEVNMGQWGVFSL
;
A
#
# COMPACT_ATOMS: atom_id res chain seq x y z
N MET A 1 6.82 -15.30 0.31
CA MET A 1 6.42 -14.34 -0.74
C MET A 1 4.93 -14.51 -1.00
N SER A 2 4.22 -13.40 -1.24
CA SER A 2 2.84 -13.47 -1.71
C SER A 2 2.84 -13.96 -3.17
N HIS A 3 2.13 -15.04 -3.47
CA HIS A 3 1.98 -15.53 -4.85
C HIS A 3 0.82 -14.78 -5.51
N TYR A 4 1.15 -13.75 -6.29
CA TYR A 4 0.19 -13.11 -7.18
C TYR A 4 0.08 -13.90 -8.49
N HIS A 5 -1.00 -13.67 -9.26
CA HIS A 5 -1.15 -14.25 -10.59
C HIS A 5 0.01 -13.80 -11.50
N GLU A 6 0.60 -14.72 -12.25
CA GLU A 6 1.81 -14.48 -13.07
C GLU A 6 1.71 -13.31 -14.06
N GLN A 7 0.49 -12.95 -14.51
CA GLN A 7 0.24 -11.79 -15.36
C GLN A 7 0.73 -10.46 -14.77
N PHE A 8 0.90 -10.39 -13.44
CA PHE A 8 1.39 -9.21 -12.74
C PHE A 8 2.92 -9.17 -12.63
N LEU A 9 3.62 -10.25 -12.98
CA LEU A 9 5.07 -10.32 -12.90
C LEU A 9 5.70 -9.58 -14.08
N LYS A 10 6.60 -8.64 -13.79
CA LYS A 10 7.45 -7.98 -14.78
C LYS A 10 8.85 -8.59 -14.68
N GLN A 11 9.31 -9.20 -15.78
CA GLN A 11 10.62 -9.85 -15.87
C GLN A 11 11.54 -9.18 -16.90
N ASN A 12 10.98 -8.39 -17.82
CA ASN A 12 11.78 -7.66 -18.81
C ASN A 12 12.49 -6.48 -18.10
N PRO A 13 13.82 -6.31 -18.23
CA PRO A 13 14.56 -5.24 -17.56
C PRO A 13 14.05 -3.83 -17.86
N LEU A 14 13.60 -3.56 -19.09
CA LEU A 14 13.01 -2.26 -19.44
C LEU A 14 11.64 -2.04 -18.78
N ALA A 15 10.84 -3.11 -18.61
CA ALA A 15 9.57 -3.03 -17.92
C ALA A 15 9.77 -2.80 -16.40
N VAL A 16 10.75 -3.48 -15.80
CA VAL A 16 11.15 -3.25 -14.40
C VAL A 16 11.62 -1.81 -14.21
N LEU A 17 12.57 -1.34 -15.03
CA LEU A 17 13.09 0.02 -14.96
C LEU A 17 12.02 1.07 -15.22
N GLY A 18 11.07 0.81 -16.12
CA GLY A 18 9.92 1.67 -16.37
C GLY A 18 9.11 1.91 -15.09
N VAL A 19 8.72 0.84 -14.40
CA VAL A 19 7.96 0.92 -13.14
C VAL A 19 8.75 1.65 -12.06
N LEU A 20 10.05 1.34 -11.88
CA LEU A 20 10.88 2.02 -10.88
C LEU A 20 11.08 3.51 -11.19
N ARG A 21 11.19 3.89 -12.47
CA ARG A 21 11.24 5.30 -12.90
C ARG A 21 9.94 6.03 -12.61
N ASP A 22 8.79 5.38 -12.80
CA ASP A 22 7.49 5.96 -12.48
C ASP A 22 7.36 6.19 -10.96
N LEU A 23 7.79 5.24 -10.14
CA LEU A 23 7.85 5.40 -8.68
C LEU A 23 8.74 6.57 -8.26
N HIS A 24 9.92 6.69 -8.87
CA HIS A 24 10.84 7.80 -8.64
C HIS A 24 10.22 9.15 -9.04
N LYS A 25 9.70 9.26 -10.27
CA LYS A 25 9.13 10.50 -10.82
C LYS A 25 7.95 11.01 -10.00
N ALA A 26 7.10 10.11 -9.53
CA ALA A 26 5.93 10.45 -8.71
C ALA A 26 6.24 10.55 -7.21
N ALA A 27 7.51 10.39 -6.81
CA ALA A 27 7.97 10.40 -5.41
C ALA A 27 7.14 9.48 -4.50
N ILE A 28 6.79 8.29 -4.99
CA ILE A 28 5.94 7.35 -4.27
C ILE A 28 6.69 6.83 -3.03
N PRO A 29 6.09 6.92 -1.82
CA PRO A 29 6.66 6.33 -0.62
C PRO A 29 6.83 4.82 -0.77
N LEU A 30 7.99 4.32 -0.36
CA LEU A 30 8.31 2.91 -0.30
C LEU A 30 8.25 2.43 1.15
N ARG A 31 7.62 1.28 1.38
CA ARG A 31 7.80 0.51 2.61
C ARG A 31 8.86 -0.55 2.36
N ILE A 32 9.97 -0.46 3.07
CA ILE A 32 11.05 -1.44 3.10
C ILE A 32 10.83 -2.31 4.34
N SER A 33 10.75 -3.62 4.17
CA SER A 33 10.47 -4.58 5.24
C SER A 33 11.45 -5.74 5.22
N TRP A 34 11.89 -6.15 6.40
CA TRP A 34 12.75 -7.32 6.64
C TRP A 34 12.18 -8.11 7.83
N ASN A 35 12.84 -9.22 8.21
CA ASN A 35 12.29 -10.15 9.21
C ASN A 35 11.91 -9.54 10.56
N SER A 36 12.60 -8.49 11.00
CA SER A 36 12.46 -7.91 12.34
C SER A 36 12.00 -6.45 12.35
N GLY A 37 11.72 -5.86 11.19
CA GLY A 37 11.39 -4.44 11.12
C GLY A 37 10.97 -3.95 9.75
N GLN A 38 10.60 -2.67 9.71
CA GLN A 38 10.26 -1.97 8.50
C GLN A 38 10.59 -0.48 8.63
N LEU A 39 10.82 0.18 7.51
CA LEU A 39 10.96 1.63 7.45
C LEU A 39 10.27 2.20 6.21
N ILE A 40 10.00 3.50 6.23
CA ILE A 40 9.53 4.25 5.06
C ILE A 40 10.72 4.94 4.40
N SER A 41 10.80 4.84 3.08
CA SER A 41 11.84 5.42 2.22
C SER A 41 11.20 5.94 0.92
N LYS A 42 12.02 6.38 -0.03
CA LYS A 42 11.66 6.73 -1.40
C LYS A 42 12.83 6.45 -2.33
N ILE A 43 12.57 6.32 -3.63
CA ILE A 43 13.64 6.24 -4.64
C ILE A 43 14.25 7.63 -4.80
N LEU A 44 15.57 7.74 -4.69
CA LEU A 44 16.34 8.97 -4.91
C LEU A 44 16.91 9.04 -6.33
N ALA A 45 17.33 7.89 -6.88
CA ALA A 45 17.83 7.78 -8.24
C ALA A 45 17.70 6.33 -8.75
N ILE A 46 17.60 6.18 -10.07
CA ILE A 46 17.52 4.88 -10.73
C ILE A 46 18.29 4.88 -12.05
N THR A 47 19.21 3.93 -12.19
CA THR A 47 19.91 3.57 -13.43
C THR A 47 19.73 2.06 -13.70
N PRO A 48 20.17 1.54 -14.87
CA PRO A 48 20.13 0.10 -15.11
C PRO A 48 20.90 -0.74 -14.08
N ASP A 49 21.94 -0.17 -13.47
CA ASP A 49 22.84 -0.90 -12.57
C ASP A 49 22.64 -0.55 -11.10
N LYS A 50 21.97 0.57 -10.79
CA LYS A 50 21.87 1.12 -9.43
C LYS A 50 20.47 1.63 -9.11
N LEU A 51 19.93 1.18 -8.00
CA LEU A 51 18.75 1.73 -7.33
C LEU A 51 19.21 2.38 -6.02
N VAL A 52 19.01 3.70 -5.92
CA VAL A 52 19.36 4.49 -4.74
C VAL A 52 18.08 4.85 -3.98
N LEU A 53 18.04 4.56 -2.69
CA LEU A 53 16.89 4.77 -1.82
C LEU A 53 17.27 5.69 -0.66
N ASP A 54 16.32 6.48 -0.19
CA ASP A 54 16.53 7.38 0.94
C ASP A 54 16.64 6.63 2.26
N PHE A 55 17.33 7.23 3.22
CA PHE A 55 17.33 6.73 4.59
C PHE A 55 15.96 6.88 5.23
N GLY A 56 15.62 5.94 6.12
CA GLY A 56 14.48 6.08 7.01
C GLY A 56 14.74 7.12 8.09
N SER A 57 13.68 7.50 8.80
CA SER A 57 13.75 8.52 9.86
C SER A 57 14.46 8.07 11.13
N GLN A 58 14.59 6.76 11.37
CA GLN A 58 15.19 6.19 12.59
C GLN A 58 16.54 5.55 12.31
N ALA A 59 17.56 5.91 13.09
CA ALA A 59 18.91 5.40 12.92
C ALA A 59 19.01 3.89 13.21
N GLU A 60 18.23 3.41 14.17
CA GLU A 60 18.15 1.98 14.54
C GLU A 60 17.67 1.15 13.35
N ASP A 61 16.59 1.58 12.68
CA ASP A 61 16.05 0.91 11.50
C ASP A 61 17.02 0.94 10.31
N ASN A 62 17.69 2.08 10.10
CA ASN A 62 18.70 2.22 9.06
C ASN A 62 19.88 1.26 9.27
N ASN A 63 20.34 1.12 10.52
CA ASN A 63 21.42 0.19 10.87
C ASN A 63 20.98 -1.28 10.80
N ALA A 64 19.72 -1.55 11.15
CA ALA A 64 19.16 -2.90 11.10
C ALA A 64 19.00 -3.39 9.66
N VAL A 65 18.46 -2.57 8.76
CA VAL A 65 18.22 -2.96 7.37
C VAL A 65 19.51 -3.21 6.57
N LEU A 66 20.60 -2.50 6.88
CA LEU A 66 21.93 -2.72 6.26
C LEU A 66 22.50 -4.12 6.56
N LYS A 67 22.08 -4.73 7.68
CA LYS A 67 22.49 -6.08 8.11
C LYS A 67 21.49 -7.16 7.68
N ALA A 68 20.34 -6.77 7.14
CA ALA A 68 19.29 -7.68 6.73
C ALA A 68 19.56 -8.28 5.35
N GLN A 69 18.98 -9.44 5.11
CA GLN A 69 18.93 -10.11 3.81
C GLN A 69 17.47 -10.34 3.38
N HIS A 70 17.25 -10.54 2.08
CA HIS A 70 15.93 -10.79 1.49
C HIS A 70 14.90 -9.70 1.84
N ILE A 71 15.26 -8.45 1.57
CA ILE A 71 14.48 -7.27 1.92
C ILE A 71 13.35 -7.08 0.92
N THR A 72 12.12 -7.00 1.42
CA THR A 72 10.92 -6.77 0.59
C THR A 72 10.58 -5.29 0.55
N ILE A 73 10.39 -4.76 -0.66
CA ILE A 73 10.05 -3.37 -0.90
C ILE A 73 8.67 -3.32 -1.56
N THR A 74 7.76 -2.52 -0.98
CA THR A 74 6.41 -2.32 -1.48
C THR A 74 6.09 -0.85 -1.69
N ALA A 75 5.31 -0.55 -2.72
CA ALA A 75 4.80 0.79 -3.02
C ALA A 75 3.34 0.72 -3.43
N GLU A 76 2.54 1.67 -2.94
CA GLU A 76 1.13 1.82 -3.34
C GLU A 76 1.04 2.99 -4.33
N THR A 77 0.75 2.70 -5.59
CA THR A 77 0.53 3.70 -6.64
C THR A 77 -0.97 3.94 -6.86
N GLN A 78 -1.34 4.87 -7.75
CA GLN A 78 -2.73 5.03 -8.16
C GLN A 78 -3.22 3.83 -8.98
N GLY A 79 -3.69 2.79 -8.29
CA GLY A 79 -4.37 1.64 -8.89
C GLY A 79 -3.56 0.34 -8.92
N ALA A 80 -2.26 0.38 -8.63
CA ALA A 80 -1.42 -0.81 -8.56
C ALA A 80 -0.54 -0.85 -7.31
N LYS A 81 -0.37 -2.05 -6.76
CA LYS A 81 0.66 -2.34 -5.76
C LYS A 81 1.91 -2.81 -6.48
N VAL A 82 3.04 -2.17 -6.20
CA VAL A 82 4.36 -2.64 -6.64
C VAL A 82 5.02 -3.39 -5.50
N GLU A 83 5.59 -4.56 -5.78
CA GLU A 83 6.31 -5.37 -4.79
C GLU A 83 7.51 -6.05 -5.43
N PHE A 84 8.68 -5.95 -4.80
CA PHE A 84 9.89 -6.64 -5.22
C PHE A 84 10.79 -6.94 -4.03
N THR A 85 11.75 -7.83 -4.23
CA THR A 85 12.73 -8.21 -3.21
C THR A 85 14.13 -7.90 -3.71
N VAL A 86 14.98 -7.41 -2.82
CA VAL A 86 16.41 -7.24 -3.05
C VAL A 86 17.18 -8.03 -2.01
N GLU A 87 18.37 -8.51 -2.39
CA GLU A 87 19.13 -9.39 -1.49
C GLU A 87 19.66 -8.62 -0.28
N GLN A 88 20.25 -7.44 -0.50
CA GLN A 88 20.81 -6.61 0.55
C GLN A 88 20.81 -5.14 0.12
N LEU A 89 20.76 -4.23 1.11
CA LEU A 89 21.02 -2.80 0.93
C LEU A 89 22.42 -2.46 1.46
N GLN A 90 23.14 -1.63 0.73
CA GLN A 90 24.45 -1.12 1.13
C GLN A 90 24.40 0.37 1.46
N LEU A 91 25.29 0.82 2.34
CA LEU A 91 25.47 2.23 2.64
C LEU A 91 26.08 2.94 1.43
N SER A 92 25.51 4.09 1.07
CA SER A 92 26.01 4.98 0.04
C SER A 92 25.72 6.43 0.41
N GLU A 93 26.09 7.34 -0.48
CA GLU A 93 25.77 8.75 -0.37
C GLU A 93 25.06 9.22 -1.64
N TYR A 94 24.05 10.07 -1.45
CA TYR A 94 23.36 10.77 -2.52
C TYR A 94 23.30 12.25 -2.18
N LEU A 95 23.88 13.11 -3.02
CA LEU A 95 23.99 14.55 -2.77
C LEU A 95 24.55 14.87 -1.37
N GLN A 96 25.62 14.16 -0.97
CA GLN A 96 26.31 14.30 0.33
C GLN A 96 25.46 13.92 1.56
N LEU A 97 24.33 13.26 1.36
CA LEU A 97 23.48 12.72 2.43
C LEU A 97 23.46 11.19 2.39
N PRO A 98 23.28 10.52 3.54
CA PRO A 98 23.27 9.05 3.59
C PRO A 98 22.10 8.47 2.80
N ALA A 99 22.38 7.42 2.04
CA ALA A 99 21.40 6.72 1.21
C ALA A 99 21.68 5.20 1.20
N PHE A 100 20.67 4.41 0.88
CA PHE A 100 20.86 3.00 0.55
C PHE A 100 21.12 2.83 -0.94
N ILE A 101 21.94 1.85 -1.30
CA ILE A 101 22.14 1.44 -2.68
C ILE A 101 22.01 -0.06 -2.85
N THR A 102 21.45 -0.48 -3.98
CA THR A 102 21.37 -1.87 -4.40
C THR A 102 21.27 -1.98 -5.92
N VAL A 103 21.35 -3.18 -6.46
CA VAL A 103 21.10 -3.43 -7.88
C VAL A 103 19.57 -3.51 -8.09
N PRO A 104 19.02 -2.95 -9.18
CA PRO A 104 17.59 -3.12 -9.49
C PRO A 104 17.20 -4.60 -9.50
N PRO A 105 16.01 -4.97 -8.99
CA PRO A 105 15.59 -6.35 -8.93
C PRO A 105 15.43 -6.93 -10.35
N PRO A 106 15.73 -8.21 -10.58
CA PRO A 106 15.55 -8.82 -11.90
C PRO A 106 14.07 -8.93 -12.29
N THR A 107 13.18 -8.95 -11.30
CA THR A 107 11.73 -9.00 -11.50
C THR A 107 11.03 -8.16 -10.45
N LEU A 108 9.83 -7.68 -10.77
CA LEU A 108 8.92 -7.08 -9.80
C LEU A 108 7.48 -7.45 -10.08
N TRP A 109 6.65 -7.41 -9.05
CA TRP A 109 5.21 -7.52 -9.16
C TRP A 109 4.58 -6.15 -9.36
N PHE A 110 3.75 -6.01 -10.39
CA PHE A 110 2.91 -4.85 -10.65
C PHE A 110 1.45 -5.28 -10.61
N VAL A 111 0.86 -5.24 -9.41
CA VAL A 111 -0.43 -5.88 -9.11
C VAL A 111 -1.58 -4.87 -9.29
N GLN A 112 -2.27 -4.97 -10.42
CA GLN A 112 -3.48 -4.21 -10.72
C GLN A 112 -4.71 -5.13 -10.78
N ARG A 113 -5.29 -5.43 -9.62
CA ARG A 113 -6.45 -6.33 -9.47
C ARG A 113 -7.81 -5.63 -9.50
N ARG A 114 -7.83 -4.29 -9.49
CA ARG A 114 -9.07 -3.51 -9.42
C ARG A 114 -9.76 -3.51 -10.78
N ARG A 115 -10.98 -4.05 -10.84
CA ARG A 115 -11.85 -3.98 -12.02
C ARG A 115 -12.65 -2.69 -12.11
N TYR A 116 -12.86 -2.04 -10.97
CA TYR A 116 -13.66 -0.83 -10.86
C TYR A 116 -12.82 0.30 -10.25
N PHE A 117 -13.03 1.51 -10.77
CA PHE A 117 -12.51 2.74 -10.18
C PHE A 117 -13.03 2.91 -8.75
N ARG A 118 -12.18 3.46 -7.88
CA ARG A 118 -12.52 3.80 -6.50
C ARG A 118 -12.43 5.30 -6.33
N ILE A 119 -13.52 5.91 -5.89
CA ILE A 119 -13.56 7.31 -5.51
C ILE A 119 -13.45 7.42 -3.99
N SER A 120 -12.60 8.31 -3.49
CA SER A 120 -12.52 8.59 -2.06
C SER A 120 -13.77 9.36 -1.60
N ALA A 121 -14.31 8.99 -0.45
CA ALA A 121 -15.36 9.77 0.18
C ALA A 121 -14.78 11.11 0.72
N PRO A 122 -15.58 12.18 0.78
CA PRO A 122 -15.14 13.44 1.39
C PRO A 122 -14.71 13.25 2.84
N LEU A 123 -13.63 13.93 3.23
CA LEU A 123 -13.22 14.01 4.63
C LEU A 123 -14.22 14.87 5.44
N HIS A 124 -14.77 15.91 4.82
CA HIS A 124 -15.77 16.78 5.43
C HIS A 124 -16.77 17.31 4.37
N PRO A 125 -18.09 17.27 4.62
CA PRO A 125 -18.72 16.54 5.71
C PRO A 125 -18.56 15.01 5.50
N PRO A 126 -18.32 14.21 6.55
CA PRO A 126 -18.13 12.78 6.41
C PRO A 126 -19.44 12.06 6.07
N TYR A 127 -19.34 11.03 5.24
CA TYR A 127 -20.45 10.12 4.94
C TYR A 127 -20.45 8.95 5.92
N PHE A 128 -21.62 8.57 6.42
CA PHE A 128 -21.77 7.54 7.44
C PHE A 128 -22.51 6.33 6.93
N CYS A 129 -22.15 5.17 7.44
CA CYS A 129 -22.82 3.92 7.20
C CYS A 129 -23.24 3.28 8.54
N GLN A 130 -24.32 2.51 8.52
CA GLN A 130 -24.79 1.76 9.68
C GLN A 130 -25.38 0.41 9.31
N THR A 131 -25.21 -0.57 10.20
CA THR A 131 -25.83 -1.91 10.12
C THR A 131 -26.13 -2.44 11.51
N LYS A 132 -27.02 -3.42 11.60
CA LYS A 132 -27.22 -4.23 12.81
C LYS A 132 -26.24 -5.41 12.84
N LEU A 133 -25.72 -5.71 14.03
CA LEU A 133 -24.99 -6.94 14.32
C LEU A 133 -25.95 -8.03 14.81
N ALA A 134 -25.45 -9.26 14.93
CA ALA A 134 -26.24 -10.42 15.35
C ALA A 134 -26.82 -10.29 16.78
N ASP A 135 -26.20 -9.47 17.63
CA ASP A 135 -26.67 -9.12 18.98
C ASP A 135 -27.63 -7.91 18.98
N ASN A 136 -28.12 -7.47 17.82
CA ASN A 136 -28.95 -6.28 17.59
C ASN A 136 -28.29 -4.92 17.93
N SER A 137 -27.02 -4.91 18.29
CA SER A 137 -26.26 -3.65 18.42
C SER A 137 -26.10 -2.99 17.05
N THR A 138 -26.00 -1.65 17.04
CA THR A 138 -25.75 -0.89 15.82
C THR A 138 -24.25 -0.67 15.65
N LEU A 139 -23.71 -1.10 14.52
CA LEU A 139 -22.37 -0.78 14.10
C LEU A 139 -22.41 0.43 13.16
N ARG A 140 -21.77 1.53 13.56
CA ARG A 140 -21.62 2.76 12.76
C ARG A 140 -20.17 2.92 12.32
N PHE A 141 -19.98 3.34 11.07
CA PHE A 141 -18.66 3.57 10.49
C PHE A 141 -18.72 4.68 9.45
N ARG A 142 -17.56 5.26 9.14
CA ARG A 142 -17.40 6.30 8.14
C ARG A 142 -17.04 5.67 6.79
N LEU A 143 -17.68 6.12 5.72
CA LEU A 143 -17.30 5.73 4.36
C LEU A 143 -15.91 6.30 4.04
N TYR A 144 -15.03 5.47 3.47
CA TYR A 144 -13.66 5.85 3.11
C TYR A 144 -13.47 5.95 1.60
N ASP A 145 -13.84 4.90 0.88
CA ASP A 145 -13.85 4.87 -0.57
C ASP A 145 -15.07 4.10 -1.09
N LEU A 146 -15.48 4.37 -2.33
CA LEU A 146 -16.61 3.73 -2.98
C LEU A 146 -16.23 3.30 -4.40
N SER A 147 -16.72 2.13 -4.81
CA SER A 147 -16.62 1.62 -6.18
C SER A 147 -17.90 0.88 -6.56
N LEU A 148 -18.03 0.53 -7.84
CA LEU A 148 -19.13 -0.31 -8.31
C LEU A 148 -19.15 -1.71 -7.65
N GLY A 149 -17.99 -2.20 -7.18
CA GLY A 149 -17.88 -3.53 -6.57
C GLY A 149 -17.90 -3.56 -5.05
N GLY A 150 -18.13 -2.42 -4.38
CA GLY A 150 -18.14 -2.31 -2.92
C GLY A 150 -17.46 -1.05 -2.41
N MET A 151 -17.30 -0.99 -1.09
CA MET A 151 -16.79 0.18 -0.37
C MET A 151 -15.71 -0.17 0.66
N GLY A 152 -14.87 0.81 0.99
CA GLY A 152 -14.03 0.83 2.17
C GLY A 152 -14.67 1.64 3.28
N ALA A 153 -14.50 1.19 4.52
CA ALA A 153 -15.05 1.84 5.71
C ALA A 153 -13.98 1.99 6.80
N LEU A 154 -14.11 3.05 7.61
CA LEU A 154 -13.30 3.29 8.78
C LEU A 154 -14.18 3.28 10.03
N LEU A 155 -13.78 2.49 11.01
CA LEU A 155 -14.40 2.53 12.34
C LEU A 155 -13.88 3.73 13.11
N GLU A 156 -14.79 4.42 13.81
CA GLU A 156 -14.46 5.50 14.75
C GLU A 156 -14.21 4.97 16.16
N THR A 157 -14.51 3.69 16.39
CA THR A 157 -14.37 2.99 17.67
C THR A 157 -13.57 1.70 17.49
N ALA A 158 -13.24 1.04 18.61
CA ALA A 158 -12.59 -0.26 18.58
C ALA A 158 -13.42 -1.28 17.80
N LYS A 159 -12.74 -2.18 17.06
CA LYS A 159 -13.39 -3.25 16.30
C LYS A 159 -14.25 -4.12 17.24
N PRO A 160 -15.56 -4.28 16.99
CA PRO A 160 -16.39 -5.19 17.79
C PRO A 160 -15.85 -6.62 17.71
N ALA A 161 -15.89 -7.35 18.82
CA ALA A 161 -15.36 -8.73 18.89
C ALA A 161 -16.07 -9.67 17.90
N GLY A 162 -17.36 -9.46 17.65
CA GLY A 162 -18.14 -10.25 16.69
C GLY A 162 -17.82 -10.00 15.22
N LEU A 163 -17.12 -8.91 14.87
CA LEU A 163 -16.82 -8.55 13.49
C LEU A 163 -15.58 -9.32 13.00
N HIS A 164 -15.76 -10.22 12.04
CA HIS A 164 -14.69 -11.02 11.45
C HIS A 164 -14.79 -11.07 9.92
N GLU A 165 -13.67 -11.38 9.27
CA GLU A 165 -13.61 -11.49 7.82
C GLU A 165 -14.54 -12.60 7.31
N GLY A 166 -15.21 -12.35 6.18
CA GLY A 166 -16.19 -13.27 5.59
C GLY A 166 -17.62 -13.10 6.10
N MET A 167 -17.84 -12.28 7.15
CA MET A 167 -19.19 -11.96 7.64
C MET A 167 -20.02 -11.26 6.56
N ARG A 168 -21.32 -11.61 6.49
CA ARG A 168 -22.28 -11.04 5.55
C ARG A 168 -23.29 -10.17 6.30
N PHE A 169 -23.59 -9.02 5.73
CA PHE A 169 -24.64 -8.11 6.18
C PHE A 169 -25.69 -8.02 5.09
N ALA A 170 -26.96 -7.98 5.48
CA ALA A 170 -28.09 -7.93 4.54
C ALA A 170 -28.64 -6.51 4.34
N GLN A 171 -28.38 -5.60 5.28
CA GLN A 171 -28.91 -4.24 5.27
C GLN A 171 -27.86 -3.28 5.82
N ILE A 172 -27.07 -2.71 4.92
CA ILE A 172 -26.16 -1.61 5.24
C ILE A 172 -26.79 -0.32 4.70
N GLU A 173 -27.09 0.61 5.59
CA GLU A 173 -27.48 1.96 5.20
C GLU A 173 -26.22 2.80 4.96
N VAL A 174 -26.19 3.55 3.86
CA VAL A 174 -25.10 4.45 3.46
C VAL A 174 -25.68 5.84 3.24
N ASN A 175 -25.40 6.76 4.16
CA ASN A 175 -25.82 8.15 4.07
C ASN A 175 -24.70 9.00 3.46
N MET A 176 -24.93 9.47 2.23
CA MET A 176 -24.00 10.30 1.46
C MET A 176 -24.39 11.78 1.48
N GLY A 177 -25.05 12.24 2.54
CA GLY A 177 -25.45 13.62 2.74
C GLY A 177 -26.39 14.11 1.63
N GLN A 178 -25.98 15.13 0.90
CA GLN A 178 -26.79 15.74 -0.16
C GLN A 178 -27.17 14.78 -1.30
N TRP A 179 -26.43 13.69 -1.47
CA TRP A 179 -26.68 12.69 -2.52
C TRP A 179 -27.75 11.67 -2.12
N GLY A 180 -28.16 11.64 -0.85
CA GLY A 180 -29.19 10.78 -0.32
C GLY A 180 -28.68 9.61 0.52
N VAL A 181 -29.61 8.72 0.86
CA VAL A 181 -29.39 7.53 1.69
C VAL A 181 -29.70 6.29 0.87
N PHE A 182 -28.78 5.34 0.87
CA PHE A 182 -28.87 4.10 0.10
C PHE A 182 -28.89 2.91 1.05
N SER A 183 -29.61 1.84 0.67
CA SER A 183 -29.59 0.57 1.40
C SER A 183 -28.99 -0.50 0.48
N LEU A 184 -27.94 -1.17 0.98
CA LEU A 184 -27.20 -2.23 0.31
C LEU A 184 -27.42 -3.58 0.98
#